data_AF-A0A3N5M9G3-F1
#
_entry.id   AF-A0A3N5M9G3-F1
#
_cell.length_a   1.000
_cell.length_b   1.000
_cell.length_c   1.000
_cell.angle_alpha   90.00
_cell.angle_beta   90.00
_cell.angle_gamma   90.00
#
_symmetry.space_group_name_H-M   'P 1'
#
loop_
_entity.id
_entity.type
_entity.pdbx_description
1 polymer ?
#
loop_
_entity_poly.entity_id
_entity_poly.type
_entity_poly.pdbx_seq_one_letter_code
_entity_poly.pdbx_strand_id
1 'polypeptide(L)'
;MKQGFVIYVIVFICGAVVMSFEILGSRVLAPNFGSSVFVWGSLISVFLAGLSAGYYFGGRLSDVNPSSKKLGLMIVVPGALLLAFPAYSAPISDWIFMKDMGVRLSPLIASIALFLLPSLFLGIVSPYTAKLMICSLHTSGKTIGTLYALSTFGSIVGTLLTSFYLISVVGVNALIMAQGVLLFIIAIPLFFMGLQCRVD
;
A
#
# COMPACT_ATOMS: atom_id res chain seq x y z
N MET A 1 3.42 14.76 -21.61
CA MET A 1 2.35 13.73 -21.65
C MET A 1 2.80 12.35 -21.15
N LYS A 2 3.88 11.76 -21.70
CA LYS A 2 4.31 10.39 -21.31
C LYS A 2 4.59 10.19 -19.82
N GLN A 3 5.16 11.20 -19.13
CA GLN A 3 5.54 11.06 -17.73
C GLN A 3 4.34 11.11 -16.75
N GLY A 4 3.34 11.97 -17.01
CA GLY A 4 2.13 12.03 -16.19
C GLY A 4 1.29 10.74 -16.26
N PHE A 5 1.26 10.10 -17.44
CA PHE A 5 0.60 8.81 -17.61
C PHE A 5 1.20 7.72 -16.70
N VAL A 6 2.52 7.69 -16.53
CA VAL A 6 3.18 6.71 -15.65
C VAL A 6 2.79 6.94 -14.19
N ILE A 7 2.73 8.19 -13.73
CA ILE A 7 2.26 8.49 -12.37
C ILE A 7 0.80 8.05 -12.16
N TYR A 8 -0.07 8.27 -13.15
CA TYR A 8 -1.45 7.78 -13.10
C TYR A 8 -1.56 6.26 -12.99
N VAL A 9 -0.76 5.53 -13.77
CA VAL A 9 -0.70 4.06 -13.69
C VAL A 9 -0.18 3.61 -12.32
N ILE A 10 0.85 4.26 -11.77
CA ILE A 10 1.40 3.95 -10.45
C ILE A 10 0.34 4.16 -9.37
N VAL A 11 -0.37 5.28 -9.38
CA VAL A 11 -1.41 5.59 -8.39
C VAL A 11 -2.55 4.57 -8.45
N PHE A 12 -2.98 4.20 -9.67
CA PHE A 12 -3.97 3.14 -9.86
C PHE A 12 -3.50 1.79 -9.28
N ILE A 13 -2.27 1.37 -9.60
CA ILE A 13 -1.73 0.08 -9.14
C ILE A 13 -1.50 0.10 -7.62
N CYS A 14 -0.98 1.18 -7.05
CA CYS A 14 -0.81 1.30 -5.61
C CYS A 14 -2.16 1.24 -4.87
N GLY A 15 -3.21 1.90 -5.38
CA GLY A 15 -4.57 1.78 -4.83
C GLY A 15 -5.06 0.33 -4.86
N ALA A 16 -4.90 -0.34 -6.01
CA ALA A 16 -5.25 -1.76 -6.15
C ALA A 16 -4.48 -2.65 -5.17
N VAL A 17 -3.18 -2.40 -4.99
CA VAL A 17 -2.31 -3.16 -4.09
C VAL A 17 -2.70 -2.97 -2.63
N VAL A 18 -2.94 -1.73 -2.19
CA VAL A 18 -3.36 -1.43 -0.80
C VAL A 18 -4.58 -2.24 -0.42
N MET A 19 -5.65 -2.14 -1.22
CA MET A 19 -6.91 -2.81 -0.88
C MET A 19 -6.84 -4.32 -1.06
N SER A 20 -6.18 -4.81 -2.10
CA SER A 20 -5.93 -6.25 -2.24
C SER A 20 -5.17 -6.80 -1.03
N PHE A 21 -4.14 -6.08 -0.57
CA PHE A 21 -3.34 -6.52 0.57
C PHE A 21 -4.14 -6.51 1.88
N GLU A 22 -5.06 -5.55 2.08
CA GLU A 22 -5.98 -5.54 3.22
C GLU A 22 -6.91 -6.77 3.22
N ILE A 23 -7.51 -7.08 2.07
CA ILE A 23 -8.35 -8.28 1.92
C ILE A 23 -7.54 -9.55 2.20
N LEU A 24 -6.32 -9.65 1.68
CA LEU A 24 -5.43 -10.77 1.93
C LEU A 24 -5.03 -10.88 3.40
N GLY A 25 -4.86 -9.75 4.09
CA GLY A 25 -4.57 -9.73 5.52
C GLY A 25 -5.60 -10.50 6.36
N SER A 26 -6.88 -10.40 6.01
CA SER A 26 -7.94 -11.19 6.67
C SER A 26 -7.74 -12.70 6.51
N ARG A 27 -7.23 -13.14 5.36
CA ARG A 27 -6.94 -14.56 5.07
C ARG A 27 -5.65 -15.02 5.71
N VAL A 28 -4.66 -14.14 5.84
CA VAL A 28 -3.40 -14.40 6.56
C VAL A 28 -3.65 -14.61 8.05
N LEU A 29 -4.53 -13.81 8.66
CA LEU A 29 -4.83 -13.90 10.09
C LEU A 29 -5.83 -15.01 10.45
N ALA A 30 -6.65 -15.46 9.50
CA ALA A 30 -7.72 -16.42 9.75
C ALA A 30 -7.27 -17.75 10.40
N PRO A 31 -6.15 -18.38 10.03
CA PRO A 31 -5.72 -19.64 10.63
C PRO A 31 -5.48 -19.56 12.14
N ASN A 32 -4.93 -18.44 12.62
CA ASN A 32 -4.60 -18.25 14.03
C ASN A 32 -5.74 -17.56 14.80
N PHE A 33 -6.41 -16.57 14.21
CA PHE A 33 -7.33 -15.68 14.94
C PHE A 33 -8.79 -15.75 14.46
N GLY A 34 -9.08 -16.53 13.42
CA GLY A 34 -10.40 -16.65 12.82
C GLY A 34 -10.85 -15.41 12.03
N SER A 35 -12.16 -15.26 11.84
CA SER A 35 -12.76 -14.21 11.01
C SER A 35 -13.75 -13.33 11.77
N SER A 36 -13.46 -13.03 13.04
CA SER A 36 -14.35 -12.25 13.90
C SER A 36 -14.38 -10.75 13.56
N VAL A 37 -15.36 -10.03 14.11
CA VAL A 37 -15.43 -8.55 14.01
C VAL A 37 -14.17 -7.89 14.60
N PHE A 38 -13.52 -8.52 15.59
CA PHE A 38 -12.27 -8.01 16.16
C PHE A 38 -11.09 -8.11 15.19
N VAL A 39 -11.04 -9.15 14.35
CA VAL A 39 -9.98 -9.31 13.33
C VAL A 39 -10.16 -8.24 12.25
N TRP A 40 -11.37 -8.12 11.69
CA TRP A 40 -11.67 -7.10 10.68
C TRP A 40 -11.50 -5.68 11.22
N GLY A 41 -11.98 -5.40 12.43
CA GLY A 41 -11.81 -4.10 13.07
C GLY A 41 -10.34 -3.76 13.33
N SER A 42 -9.51 -4.76 13.64
CA SER A 42 -8.06 -4.60 13.79
C SER A 42 -7.39 -4.28 12.46
N LEU A 43 -7.70 -5.04 11.41
CA LEU A 43 -7.13 -4.83 10.07
C LEU A 43 -7.45 -3.43 9.54
N ILE A 44 -8.73 -3.06 9.50
CA ILE A 44 -9.15 -1.75 8.98
C ILE A 44 -8.50 -0.63 9.79
N SER A 45 -8.50 -0.73 11.13
CA SER A 45 -7.88 0.28 11.99
C SER A 45 -6.38 0.43 11.71
N VAL A 46 -5.65 -0.68 11.55
CA VAL A 46 -4.20 -0.66 11.31
C VAL A 46 -3.88 -0.14 9.90
N PHE A 47 -4.62 -0.56 8.88
CA PHE A 47 -4.44 -0.05 7.52
C PHE A 47 -4.74 1.45 7.45
N LEU A 48 -5.84 1.92 8.05
CA LEU A 48 -6.15 3.34 8.12
C LEU A 48 -5.11 4.14 8.92
N ALA A 49 -4.62 3.61 10.04
CA ALA A 49 -3.56 4.24 10.82
C ALA A 49 -2.24 4.32 10.03
N GLY A 50 -1.87 3.23 9.35
CA GLY A 50 -0.69 3.18 8.48
C GLY A 50 -0.82 4.19 7.33
N LEU A 51 -1.93 4.15 6.59
CA LEU A 51 -2.21 5.11 5.51
C LEU A 51 -2.20 6.55 6.02
N SER A 52 -2.83 6.84 7.15
CA SER A 52 -2.85 8.17 7.77
C SER A 52 -1.44 8.67 8.09
N ALA A 53 -0.62 7.83 8.75
CA ALA A 53 0.78 8.13 9.01
C ALA A 53 1.56 8.33 7.70
N GLY A 54 1.32 7.47 6.71
CA GLY A 54 1.89 7.57 5.37
C GLY A 54 1.52 8.87 4.67
N TYR A 55 0.27 9.34 4.78
CA TYR A 55 -0.16 10.61 4.22
C TYR A 55 0.55 11.80 4.88
N TYR A 56 0.67 11.77 6.21
CA TYR A 56 1.38 12.80 6.96
C TYR A 56 2.87 12.87 6.59
N PHE A 57 3.58 11.74 6.69
CA PHE A 57 5.01 11.68 6.38
C PHE A 57 5.29 11.90 4.89
N GLY A 58 4.44 11.35 4.01
CA GLY A 58 4.55 11.53 2.57
C GLY A 58 4.38 12.97 2.13
N GLY A 59 3.44 13.70 2.73
CA GLY A 59 3.30 15.15 2.52
C GLY A 59 4.59 15.90 2.90
N ARG A 60 5.08 15.67 4.12
CA ARG A 60 6.31 16.33 4.61
C ARG A 60 7.55 15.97 3.80
N LEU A 61 7.70 14.70 3.39
CA LEU A 61 8.81 14.24 2.56
C LEU A 61 8.74 14.79 1.13
N SER A 62 7.53 15.07 0.64
CA SER A 62 7.32 15.65 -0.68
C SER A 62 7.69 17.14 -0.73
N ASP A 63 7.72 17.84 0.40
CA ASP A 63 8.13 19.25 0.44
C ASP A 63 9.65 19.44 0.33
N VAL A 64 10.45 18.41 0.66
CA VAL A 64 11.92 18.51 0.65
C VAL A 64 12.53 17.85 -0.59
N ASN A 65 12.73 18.64 -1.64
CA ASN A 65 13.29 18.23 -2.93
C ASN A 65 12.57 17.00 -3.52
N PRO A 66 11.30 17.14 -3.94
CA PRO A 66 10.53 16.04 -4.49
C PRO A 66 11.18 15.50 -5.77
N SER A 67 11.32 14.18 -5.86
CA SER A 67 11.88 13.52 -7.03
C SER A 67 11.19 12.18 -7.28
N SER A 68 10.95 11.90 -8.55
CA SER A 68 10.47 10.58 -9.01
C SER A 68 11.34 9.43 -8.48
N LYS A 69 12.67 9.59 -8.39
CA LYS A 69 13.57 8.56 -7.83
C LYS A 69 13.27 8.24 -6.35
N LYS A 70 12.98 9.26 -5.55
CA LYS A 70 12.62 9.09 -4.13
C LYS A 70 11.28 8.38 -3.99
N LEU A 71 10.31 8.72 -4.83
CA LEU A 71 9.04 7.98 -4.90
C LEU A 71 9.28 6.51 -5.25
N GLY A 72 10.15 6.23 -6.23
CA GLY A 72 10.52 4.86 -6.61
C GLY A 72 11.09 4.08 -5.43
N LEU A 73 12.00 4.70 -4.67
CA LEU A 73 12.55 4.11 -3.46
C LEU A 73 11.47 3.82 -2.40
N MET A 74 10.53 4.75 -2.21
CA MET A 74 9.41 4.57 -1.27
C MET A 74 8.45 3.45 -1.68
N ILE A 75 8.31 3.15 -2.98
CA ILE A 75 7.50 2.03 -3.49
C ILE A 75 8.26 0.70 -3.41
N VAL A 76 9.58 0.72 -3.57
CA VAL A 76 10.43 -0.48 -3.45
C VAL A 76 10.39 -1.06 -2.04
N VAL A 77 10.33 -0.23 -0.99
CA VAL A 77 10.27 -0.70 0.41
C VAL A 77 9.08 -1.63 0.69
N PRO A 78 7.81 -1.24 0.46
CA PRO A 78 6.68 -2.14 0.62
C PRO A 78 6.74 -3.30 -0.38
N GLY A 79 7.30 -3.11 -1.58
CA GLY A 79 7.57 -4.21 -2.52
C GLY A 79 8.44 -5.31 -1.92
N ALA A 80 9.54 -4.93 -1.26
CA ALA A 80 10.45 -5.86 -0.58
C ALA A 80 9.78 -6.54 0.62
N LEU A 81 9.03 -5.78 1.42
CA LEU A 81 8.28 -6.32 2.56
C LEU A 81 7.24 -7.35 2.10
N LEU A 82 6.50 -7.07 1.02
CA LEU A 82 5.50 -7.99 0.47
C LEU A 82 6.14 -9.25 -0.14
N LEU A 83 7.29 -9.12 -0.80
CA LEU A 83 8.05 -10.28 -1.29
C LEU A 83 8.53 -11.19 -0.15
N ALA A 84 9.01 -10.59 0.95
CA ALA A 84 9.45 -11.32 2.13
C ALA A 84 8.30 -11.76 3.04
N PHE A 85 7.06 -11.34 2.77
CA PHE A 85 5.90 -11.50 3.65
C PHE A 85 5.68 -12.94 4.12
N PRO A 86 5.68 -13.97 3.24
CA PRO A 86 5.45 -15.35 3.68
C PRO A 86 6.52 -15.88 4.64
N ALA A 87 7.74 -15.33 4.61
CA ALA A 87 8.83 -15.78 5.46
C ALA A 87 8.66 -15.32 6.92
N TYR A 88 8.04 -14.15 7.14
CA TYR A 88 7.87 -13.60 8.49
C TYR A 88 6.43 -13.65 9.01
N SER A 89 5.42 -13.75 8.14
CA SER A 89 4.01 -13.68 8.56
C SER A 89 3.58 -14.84 9.45
N ALA A 90 3.92 -16.07 9.07
CA ALA A 90 3.63 -17.28 9.84
C ALA A 90 4.31 -17.28 11.22
N PRO A 91 5.65 -17.14 11.35
CA PRO A 91 6.30 -17.20 12.66
C PRO A 91 5.84 -16.09 13.61
N ILE A 92 5.54 -14.88 13.08
CA ILE A 92 5.01 -13.78 13.91
C ILE A 92 3.59 -14.12 14.38
N SER A 93 2.72 -14.61 13.49
CA SER A 93 1.33 -14.94 13.84
C SER A 93 1.27 -16.07 14.86
N ASP A 94 2.08 -17.12 14.68
CA ASP A 94 2.17 -18.25 15.60
C ASP A 94 2.70 -17.82 16.96
N TRP A 95 3.75 -17.00 16.99
CA TRP A 95 4.30 -16.50 18.25
C TRP A 95 3.27 -15.68 19.04
N ILE A 96 2.52 -14.81 18.36
CA ILE A 96 1.46 -14.00 19.00
C ILE A 96 0.31 -14.89 19.45
N PHE A 97 -0.09 -15.86 18.63
CA PHE A 97 -1.15 -16.81 18.96
C PHE A 97 -0.81 -17.64 20.21
N MET A 98 0.43 -18.14 20.31
CA MET A 98 0.91 -18.89 21.47
C MET A 98 0.97 -18.07 22.76
N LYS A 99 1.06 -16.74 22.68
CA LYS A 99 1.02 -15.86 23.86
C LYS A 99 -0.38 -15.69 24.44
N ASP A 100 -1.42 -16.04 23.68
CA ASP A 100 -2.84 -15.98 24.05
C ASP A 100 -3.22 -14.70 24.83
N MET A 101 -3.10 -13.54 24.17
CA MET A 101 -3.48 -12.25 24.74
C MET A 101 -5.00 -11.99 24.65
N GLY A 102 -5.78 -13.05 24.38
CA GLY A 102 -7.22 -13.01 24.19
C GLY A 102 -7.67 -12.60 22.78
N VAL A 103 -8.97 -12.77 22.53
CA VAL A 103 -9.60 -12.65 21.20
C VAL A 103 -9.61 -11.23 20.61
N ARG A 104 -9.30 -10.21 21.41
CA ARG A 104 -9.29 -8.79 20.99
C ARG A 104 -7.88 -8.29 20.71
N LEU A 105 -6.95 -8.50 21.64
CA LEU A 105 -5.60 -7.95 21.54
C LEU A 105 -4.70 -8.75 20.59
N SER A 106 -4.83 -10.07 20.56
CA SER A 106 -4.00 -10.92 19.70
C SER A 106 -4.07 -10.54 18.22
N PRO A 107 -5.27 -10.45 17.59
CA PRO A 107 -5.35 -10.04 16.19
C PRO A 107 -4.96 -8.57 15.96
N LEU A 108 -5.13 -7.69 16.94
CA LEU A 108 -4.69 -6.30 16.85
C LEU A 108 -3.17 -6.20 16.77
N ILE A 109 -2.47 -6.86 17.69
CA ILE A 109 -1.00 -6.87 17.75
C ILE A 109 -0.43 -7.54 16.50
N ALA A 110 -1.01 -8.67 16.06
CA ALA A 110 -0.62 -9.31 14.81
C ALA A 110 -0.84 -8.39 13.61
N SER A 111 -1.96 -7.66 13.57
CA SER A 111 -2.23 -6.72 12.49
C SER A 111 -1.20 -5.59 12.45
N ILE A 112 -0.89 -5.01 13.62
CA ILE A 112 0.13 -3.96 13.76
C ILE A 112 1.48 -4.46 13.27
N ALA A 113 1.92 -5.63 13.74
CA ALA A 113 3.23 -6.17 13.41
C ALA A 113 3.39 -6.47 11.91
N LEU A 114 2.33 -6.94 11.25
CA LEU A 114 2.40 -7.43 9.87
C LEU A 114 2.07 -6.37 8.81
N PHE A 115 1.11 -5.49 9.10
CA PHE A 115 0.51 -4.64 8.06
C PHE A 115 0.77 -3.14 8.24
N LEU A 116 1.15 -2.67 9.44
CA LEU A 116 1.34 -1.24 9.68
C LEU A 116 2.46 -0.66 8.82
N LEU A 117 3.61 -1.34 8.75
CA LEU A 117 4.77 -0.83 8.03
C LEU A 117 4.53 -0.81 6.51
N PRO A 118 4.05 -1.89 5.85
CA PRO A 118 3.74 -1.82 4.42
C PRO A 118 2.66 -0.79 4.07
N SER A 119 1.57 -0.71 4.86
CA SER A 119 0.48 0.24 4.61
C SER A 119 0.93 1.70 4.76
N LEU A 120 1.85 1.99 5.68
CA LEU A 120 2.47 3.31 5.82
C LEU A 120 3.19 3.73 4.55
N PHE A 121 4.07 2.89 4.02
CA PHE A 121 4.81 3.23 2.80
C PHE A 121 3.91 3.35 1.57
N LEU A 122 2.87 2.51 1.47
CA LEU A 122 1.87 2.65 0.41
C LEU A 122 1.07 3.95 0.55
N GLY A 123 0.79 4.40 1.78
CA GLY A 123 0.14 5.68 2.07
C GLY A 123 0.95 6.88 1.58
N ILE A 124 2.28 6.84 1.67
CA ILE A 124 3.17 7.92 1.21
C ILE A 124 2.95 8.27 -0.28
N VAL A 125 2.58 7.30 -1.11
CA VAL A 125 2.46 7.48 -2.57
C VAL A 125 1.47 8.58 -2.95
N SER A 126 0.34 8.69 -2.27
CA SER A 126 -0.73 9.65 -2.63
C SER A 126 -0.30 11.13 -2.54
N PRO A 127 0.12 11.66 -1.36
CA PRO A 127 0.57 13.05 -1.28
C PRO A 127 1.85 13.30 -2.09
N TYR A 128 2.74 12.32 -2.20
CA TYR A 128 4.00 12.48 -2.92
C TYR A 128 3.78 12.62 -4.44
N THR A 129 2.90 11.79 -5.01
CA THR A 129 2.53 11.89 -6.44
C THR A 129 1.74 13.16 -6.73
N ALA A 130 0.88 13.60 -5.80
CA ALA A 130 0.22 14.89 -5.91
C ALA A 130 1.24 16.03 -6.02
N LYS A 131 2.23 16.08 -5.12
CA LYS A 131 3.28 17.11 -5.16
C LYS A 131 4.11 17.07 -6.45
N LEU A 132 4.45 15.89 -6.96
CA LEU A 132 5.19 15.74 -8.22
C LEU A 132 4.41 16.21 -9.45
N MET A 133 3.07 16.18 -9.41
CA MET A 133 2.20 16.50 -10.54
C MET A 133 1.63 17.92 -10.50
N ILE A 134 1.64 18.59 -9.34
CA ILE A 134 1.16 19.96 -9.19
C ILE A 134 2.29 20.93 -9.56
N CYS A 135 2.26 21.41 -10.81
CA CYS A 135 3.19 22.44 -11.30
C CYS A 135 2.59 23.86 -11.29
N SER A 136 1.29 24.01 -10.98
CA SER A 136 0.61 25.31 -10.90
C SER A 136 -0.59 25.24 -9.94
N LEU A 137 -0.78 26.28 -9.14
CA LEU A 137 -1.89 26.39 -8.19
C LEU A 137 -3.26 26.34 -8.89
N HIS A 138 -3.39 26.86 -10.11
CA HIS A 138 -4.64 26.87 -10.87
C HIS A 138 -5.14 25.48 -11.29
N THR A 139 -4.25 24.51 -11.46
CA THR A 139 -4.61 23.13 -11.86
C THR A 139 -4.55 22.12 -10.73
N SER A 140 -4.17 22.58 -9.51
CA SER A 140 -3.96 21.74 -8.34
C SER A 140 -5.17 20.87 -7.99
N GLY A 141 -6.37 21.46 -7.93
CA GLY A 141 -7.62 20.74 -7.61
C GLY A 141 -7.95 19.64 -8.62
N LYS A 142 -7.81 19.90 -9.92
CA LYS A 142 -8.07 18.91 -10.98
C LYS A 142 -7.06 17.75 -10.91
N THR A 143 -5.79 18.06 -10.70
CA THR A 143 -4.73 17.05 -10.56
C THR A 143 -4.97 16.15 -9.36
N ILE A 144 -5.22 16.74 -8.18
CA ILE A 144 -5.51 16.00 -6.95
C ILE A 144 -6.75 15.13 -7.13
N GLY A 145 -7.85 15.70 -7.64
CA GLY A 145 -9.09 14.96 -7.88
C GLY A 145 -8.90 13.77 -8.84
N THR A 146 -8.10 13.95 -9.90
CA THR A 146 -7.79 12.87 -10.85
C THR A 146 -6.98 11.75 -10.18
N LEU A 147 -5.98 12.10 -9.36
CA LEU A 147 -5.18 11.11 -8.63
C LEU A 147 -6.04 10.32 -7.63
N TYR A 148 -6.92 10.99 -6.88
CA TYR A 148 -7.85 10.32 -5.96
C TYR A 148 -8.83 9.41 -6.70
N ALA A 149 -9.39 9.85 -7.83
CA ALA A 149 -10.30 9.05 -8.64
C ALA A 149 -9.60 7.78 -9.15
N LEU A 150 -8.38 7.90 -9.68
CA LEU A 150 -7.60 6.76 -10.15
C LEU A 150 -7.21 5.80 -9.02
N SER A 151 -6.78 6.34 -7.86
CA SER A 151 -6.45 5.52 -6.69
C SER A 151 -7.67 4.73 -6.22
N THR A 152 -8.82 5.40 -6.11
CA THR A 152 -10.09 4.77 -5.69
C THR A 152 -10.56 3.74 -6.70
N PHE A 153 -10.47 4.04 -8.00
CA PHE A 153 -10.82 3.10 -9.05
C PHE A 153 -9.90 1.87 -9.04
N GLY A 154 -8.59 2.07 -8.85
CA GLY A 154 -7.61 1.01 -8.65
C GLY A 154 -7.95 0.14 -7.43
N SER A 155 -8.26 0.77 -6.30
CA SER A 155 -8.73 0.11 -5.08
C SER A 155 -9.96 -0.77 -5.33
N ILE A 156 -10.98 -0.28 -6.05
CA ILE A 156 -12.17 -1.07 -6.41
C ILE A 156 -11.78 -2.29 -7.24
N VAL A 157 -10.99 -2.08 -8.31
CA VAL A 157 -10.54 -3.16 -9.20
C VAL A 157 -9.71 -4.18 -8.43
N GLY A 158 -8.79 -3.73 -7.58
CA GLY A 158 -7.94 -4.56 -6.73
C GLY A 158 -8.77 -5.40 -5.76
N THR A 159 -9.71 -4.80 -5.05
CA THR A 159 -10.62 -5.52 -4.13
C THR A 159 -11.42 -6.58 -4.86
N LEU A 160 -12.07 -6.22 -5.98
CA LEU A 160 -12.93 -7.13 -6.72
C LEU A 160 -12.13 -8.28 -7.33
N LEU A 161 -11.04 -7.99 -8.04
CA LEU A 161 -10.20 -9.04 -8.63
C LEU A 161 -9.63 -9.98 -7.56
N THR A 162 -9.20 -9.43 -6.42
CA THR A 162 -8.61 -10.21 -5.34
C THR A 162 -9.62 -11.13 -4.68
N SER A 163 -10.76 -10.57 -4.26
CA SER A 163 -11.78 -11.31 -3.52
C SER A 163 -12.55 -12.32 -4.37
N PHE A 164 -12.79 -12.02 -5.66
CA PHE A 164 -13.59 -12.90 -6.53
C PHE A 164 -12.76 -13.91 -7.33
N TYR A 165 -11.50 -13.60 -7.66
CA TYR A 165 -10.74 -14.42 -8.62
C TYR A 165 -9.34 -14.80 -8.14
N LEU A 166 -8.50 -13.81 -7.80
CA LEU A 166 -7.07 -14.05 -7.61
C LEU A 166 -6.77 -14.92 -6.39
N ILE A 167 -7.51 -14.79 -5.29
CA ILE A 167 -7.32 -15.66 -4.11
C ILE A 167 -7.53 -17.13 -4.48
N SER A 168 -8.56 -17.45 -5.27
CA SER A 168 -8.92 -18.82 -5.63
C SER A 168 -7.94 -19.45 -6.62
N VAL A 169 -7.37 -18.66 -7.53
CA VAL A 169 -6.49 -19.16 -8.60
C VAL A 169 -5.02 -19.20 -8.18
N VAL A 170 -4.56 -18.14 -7.51
CA VAL A 170 -3.13 -17.93 -7.20
C VAL A 170 -2.79 -18.37 -5.77
N GLY A 171 -3.76 -18.27 -4.86
CA GLY A 171 -3.52 -18.47 -3.43
C GLY A 171 -2.94 -17.22 -2.75
N VAL A 172 -3.10 -17.15 -1.42
CA VAL A 172 -2.83 -15.95 -0.62
C VAL A 172 -1.36 -15.54 -0.66
N ASN A 173 -0.44 -16.45 -0.32
CA ASN A 173 0.99 -16.13 -0.22
C ASN A 173 1.60 -15.74 -1.57
N ALA A 174 1.29 -16.49 -2.63
CA ALA A 174 1.78 -16.19 -3.97
C ALA A 174 1.23 -14.87 -4.50
N LEU A 175 -0.03 -14.52 -4.16
CA LEU A 175 -0.59 -13.23 -4.56
C LEU A 175 0.08 -12.06 -3.83
N ILE A 176 0.36 -12.17 -2.52
CA ILE A 176 1.11 -11.13 -1.79
C ILE A 176 2.50 -10.93 -2.40
N MET A 177 3.21 -12.03 -2.71
CA MET A 177 4.51 -11.94 -3.39
C MET A 177 4.38 -11.31 -4.78
N ALA A 178 3.36 -11.67 -5.55
CA ALA A 178 3.10 -11.08 -6.86
C ALA A 178 2.84 -9.57 -6.78
N GLN A 179 2.11 -9.10 -5.75
CA GLN A 179 1.98 -7.67 -5.48
C GLN A 179 3.33 -7.02 -5.16
N GLY A 180 4.19 -7.70 -4.39
CA GLY A 180 5.57 -7.27 -4.16
C GLY A 180 6.36 -7.08 -5.46
N VAL A 181 6.37 -8.08 -6.33
CA VAL A 181 7.00 -8.00 -7.67
C VAL A 181 6.40 -6.87 -8.51
N LEU A 182 5.08 -6.71 -8.49
CA LEU A 182 4.39 -5.66 -9.22
C LEU A 182 4.85 -4.27 -8.76
N LEU A 183 5.01 -4.05 -7.44
CA LEU A 183 5.54 -2.81 -6.89
C LEU A 183 6.97 -2.52 -7.37
N PHE A 184 7.83 -3.54 -7.49
CA PHE A 184 9.15 -3.37 -8.09
C PHE A 184 9.05 -2.95 -9.56
N ILE A 185 8.22 -3.64 -10.35
CA ILE A 185 8.06 -3.37 -11.78
C ILE A 185 7.62 -1.92 -12.02
N ILE A 186 6.63 -1.43 -11.26
CA ILE A 186 6.12 -0.06 -11.43
C ILE A 186 7.09 1.01 -10.91
N ALA A 187 8.03 0.64 -10.04
CA ALA A 187 9.06 1.55 -9.54
C ALA A 187 10.20 1.75 -10.55
N ILE A 188 10.48 0.78 -11.44
CA ILE A 188 11.57 0.84 -12.42
C ILE A 188 11.52 2.13 -13.28
N PRO A 189 10.39 2.51 -13.92
CA PRO A 189 10.31 3.73 -14.72
C PRO A 189 10.67 5.00 -13.95
N LEU A 190 10.39 5.05 -12.64
CA LEU A 190 10.66 6.23 -11.81
C LEU A 190 12.14 6.53 -11.64
N PHE A 191 13.02 5.53 -11.76
CA PHE A 191 14.47 5.73 -11.68
C PHE A 191 15.06 6.37 -12.95
N PHE A 192 14.41 6.13 -14.09
CA PHE A 192 14.79 6.71 -15.38
C PHE A 192 14.12 8.06 -15.65
N MET A 193 13.07 8.40 -14.87
CA MET A 193 12.44 9.70 -14.97
C MET A 193 13.29 10.78 -14.28
N GLY A 194 13.61 11.84 -15.03
CA GLY A 194 14.23 13.06 -14.51
C GLY A 194 13.23 14.05 -13.94
N LEU A 195 12.08 13.59 -13.43
CA LEU A 195 11.04 14.46 -12.88
C LEU A 195 11.50 15.05 -11.56
N GLN A 196 11.79 16.35 -11.59
CA GLN A 196 12.00 17.23 -10.44
C GLN A 196 10.94 18.32 -10.57
N CYS A 197 9.95 18.32 -9.68
CA CYS A 197 9.00 19.42 -9.63
C CYS A 197 9.74 20.59 -8.98
N ARG A 198 10.19 21.55 -9.80
CA ARG A 198 10.73 22.83 -9.35
C ARG A 198 9.53 23.78 -9.32
N VAL A 199 8.99 23.99 -8.13
CA VAL A 199 8.04 25.08 -7.91
C VAL A 199 8.92 26.31 -7.75
N ASP A 200 8.98 27.13 -8.79
CA ASP A 200 9.56 28.47 -8.72
C ASP A 200 8.67 29.38 -7.87
#